data_AF-A0AA97CTR3-F1
#
_entry.id   AF-A0AA97CTR3-F1
#
_cell.length_a   1.000
_cell.length_b   1.000
_cell.length_c   1.000
_cell.angle_alpha   90.00
_cell.angle_beta   90.00
_cell.angle_gamma   90.00
#
_symmetry.space_group_name_H-M   'P 1'
#
loop_
_entity.id
_entity.type
_entity.pdbx_description
1 polymer ?
#
loop_
_entity_poly.entity_id
_entity_poly.type
_entity_poly.pdbx_seq_one_letter_code
_entity_poly.pdbx_strand_id
1 'polypeptide(L)' 'MHDLFVDCCRLGPAPTRSREVFVIVTTAILLAVVFVVVRPSPLFIVAVSVVVVGFMGARWTVGERKHWNAR' A
#
# COMPACT_ATOMS: atom_id res chain seq x y z
N MET A 1 -17.40 -1.48 3.89
CA MET A 1 -16.43 -0.36 3.88
C MET A 1 -15.52 -0.37 5.10
N HIS A 2 -16.06 -0.59 6.32
CA HIS A 2 -15.26 -0.68 7.55
C HIS A 2 -14.03 -1.60 7.40
N ASP A 3 -14.22 -2.82 6.89
CA ASP A 3 -13.13 -3.79 6.77
C ASP A 3 -12.03 -3.39 5.77
N LEU A 4 -12.34 -2.55 4.79
CA LEU A 4 -11.37 -2.05 3.81
C LEU A 4 -10.46 -0.98 4.43
N PHE A 5 -11.01 -0.11 5.28
CA PHE A 5 -10.21 0.89 6.00
C PHE A 5 -9.34 0.25 7.08
N VAL A 6 -9.87 -0.78 7.76
CA VAL A 6 -9.08 -1.57 8.72
C VAL A 6 -7.89 -2.24 8.03
N ASP A 7 -8.04 -2.73 6.80
CA ASP A 7 -6.93 -3.31 6.04
C ASP A 7 -5.83 -2.29 5.73
N CYS A 8 -6.18 -1.02 5.48
CA CYS A 8 -5.20 0.04 5.23
C CYS A 8 -4.32 0.34 6.47
N CYS A 9 -4.87 0.15 7.67
CA CYS A 9 -4.15 0.39 8.93
C CYS A 9 -3.47 -0.87 9.49
N ARG A 10 -3.75 -2.05 8.93
CA ARG A 10 -3.22 -3.32 9.42
C ARG A 10 -1.77 -3.51 9.00
N LEU A 11 -0.93 -3.95 9.93
CA LEU A 11 0.41 -4.44 9.63
C LEU A 11 0.33 -5.89 9.13
N GLY A 12 0.55 -6.08 7.83
CA GLY A 12 0.48 -7.38 7.14
C GLY A 12 -0.60 -7.45 6.06
N PRO A 13 -0.51 -8.40 5.11
CA PRO A 13 -1.33 -8.43 3.90
C PRO A 13 -2.83 -8.58 4.18
N ALA A 14 -3.65 -8.00 3.31
CA ALA A 14 -5.10 -8.16 3.35
C ALA A 14 -5.54 -9.61 3.07
N PRO A 15 -6.73 -10.02 3.52
CA PRO A 15 -7.19 -11.41 3.41
C PRO A 15 -7.34 -11.91 1.96
N THR A 16 -7.54 -11.01 0.99
CA THR A 16 -7.71 -11.36 -0.43
C THR A 16 -6.91 -10.40 -1.33
N ARG A 17 -6.55 -10.87 -2.54
CA ARG A 17 -5.84 -10.07 -3.54
C ARG A 17 -6.57 -8.76 -3.86
N SER A 18 -7.88 -8.83 -4.10
CA SER A 18 -8.70 -7.64 -4.44
C SER A 18 -8.71 -6.60 -3.32
N ARG A 19 -8.68 -7.01 -2.05
CA ARG A 19 -8.60 -6.10 -0.90
C ARG A 19 -7.22 -5.45 -0.79
N GLU A 20 -6.14 -6.19 -1.07
CA GLU A 20 -4.80 -5.59 -1.07
C GLU A 20 -4.64 -4.58 -2.21
N VAL A 21 -5.19 -4.86 -3.40
CA VAL A 21 -5.20 -3.89 -4.51
C VAL A 21 -5.89 -2.59 -4.09
N PHE A 22 -7.02 -2.69 -3.37
CA PHE A 22 -7.70 -1.51 -2.82
C PHE A 22 -6.79 -0.70 -1.87
N VAL A 23 -6.07 -1.38 -0.97
CA VAL A 23 -5.12 -0.74 -0.04
C VAL A 23 -3.99 -0.04 -0.80
N ILE A 24 -3.41 -0.68 -1.82
CA ILE A 24 -2.34 -0.12 -2.66
C ILE A 24 -2.83 1.14 -3.37
N VAL A 25 -3.99 1.06 -4.04
CA VAL A 25 -4.57 2.18 -4.79
C VAL A 25 -4.91 3.34 -3.85
N THR A 26 -5.54 3.06 -2.71
CA THR A 26 -5.89 4.08 -1.71
C THR A 26 -4.63 4.77 -1.18
N THR A 27 -3.58 4.02 -0.89
CA THR A 27 -2.30 4.58 -0.42
C THR A 27 -1.65 5.46 -1.48
N ALA A 28 -1.65 5.02 -2.74
CA ALA A 28 -1.11 5.81 -3.85
C ALA A 28 -1.86 7.13 -4.04
N ILE A 29 -3.20 7.11 -3.96
CA ILE A 29 -4.03 8.31 -4.06
C ILE A 29 -3.73 9.26 -2.90
N LEU A 30 -3.67 8.77 -1.66
CA LEU A 30 -3.38 9.60 -0.49
C LEU A 30 -1.99 10.25 -0.59
N LEU A 31 -0.98 9.50 -1.03
CA LEU A 31 0.36 10.06 -1.25
C LEU A 31 0.37 11.12 -2.35
N ALA A 32 -0.34 10.88 -3.46
CA ALA A 32 -0.46 11.86 -4.53
C ALA A 32 -1.10 13.17 -4.02
N VAL A 33 -2.18 13.07 -3.22
CA VAL A 33 -2.81 14.23 -2.58
C VAL A 33 -1.81 14.97 -1.68
N VAL A 34 -1.06 14.25 -0.84
CA VAL A 34 -0.04 14.84 0.03
C VAL A 34 1.04 15.57 -0.78
N PHE A 35 1.56 14.96 -1.85
CA PHE A 35 2.59 15.58 -2.69
C PHE A 35 2.09 16.82 -3.42
N VAL A 36 0.85 16.83 -3.89
CA VAL A 36 0.23 18.01 -4.53
C VAL A 36 0.08 19.17 -3.54
N VAL A 37 -0.31 18.88 -2.30
CA VAL A 37 -0.53 19.89 -1.26
C VAL A 37 0.79 20.42 -0.70
N VAL A 38 1.70 19.54 -0.30
CA VAL A 38 2.96 19.91 0.38
C VAL A 38 4.02 20.39 -0.61
N ARG A 39 3.93 19.98 -1.88
CA ARG A 39 4.90 20.27 -2.95
C ARG A 39 6.37 20.03 -2.52
N PRO A 40 6.70 18.83 -2.01
CA PRO A 40 8.05 18.53 -1.57
C PRO A 40 9.05 18.48 -2.73
N SER A 41 10.34 18.49 -2.41
CA SER A 41 11.39 18.39 -3.43
C SER A 41 11.31 17.05 -4.20
N PRO A 42 11.73 17.01 -5.47
CA PRO A 42 11.69 15.77 -6.27
C PRO A 42 12.46 14.61 -5.62
N LEU A 43 13.59 14.90 -4.97
CA LEU A 43 14.37 13.89 -4.24
C LEU A 43 13.58 13.28 -3.08
N PHE A 44 12.82 14.10 -2.35
CA PHE A 44 11.98 13.61 -1.26
C PHE A 44 10.84 12.72 -1.77
N ILE A 45 10.20 13.11 -2.89
CA ILE A 45 9.16 12.30 -3.54
C ILE A 45 9.70 10.93 -3.91
N VAL A 46 10.88 10.88 -4.54
CA VAL A 46 11.51 9.62 -4.95
C VAL A 46 11.82 8.76 -3.73
N ALA A 47 12.44 9.32 -2.69
CA ALA A 47 12.81 8.60 -1.48
C ALA A 47 11.58 7.96 -0.80
N VAL A 48 10.51 8.73 -0.60
CA VAL A 48 9.27 8.23 0.00
C VAL A 48 8.60 7.17 -0.89
N SER A 49 8.54 7.41 -2.20
CA SER A 49 7.92 6.47 -3.14
C SER A 49 8.62 5.11 -3.14
N VAL A 50 9.95 5.09 -3.12
CA VAL A 50 10.74 3.85 -3.05
C VAL A 50 10.41 3.07 -1.78
N VAL A 51 10.36 3.73 -0.63
CA VAL A 51 10.02 3.09 0.66
C VAL A 51 8.61 2.51 0.64
N VAL A 52 7.63 3.27 0.17
CA VAL A 52 6.23 2.84 0.12
C VAL A 52 6.05 1.67 -0.84
N VAL A 53 6.61 1.75 -2.05
CA VAL A 53 6.55 0.66 -3.03
C VAL A 53 7.23 -0.60 -2.49
N GLY A 54 8.39 -0.46 -1.84
CA GLY A 54 9.07 -1.57 -1.19
C GLY A 54 8.21 -2.24 -0.12
N PHE A 55 7.56 -1.44 0.73
CA PHE A 55 6.64 -1.95 1.75
C PHE A 55 5.41 -2.66 1.14
N MET A 56 4.78 -2.07 0.14
CA MET A 56 3.63 -2.68 -0.54
C MET A 56 4.02 -3.97 -1.29
N GLY A 57 5.20 -4.00 -1.91
CA GLY A 57 5.75 -5.21 -2.53
C GLY A 57 6.02 -6.31 -1.49
N ALA A 58 6.57 -5.96 -0.33
CA ALA A 58 6.76 -6.91 0.77
C ALA A 58 5.42 -7.50 1.24
N ARG A 59 4.39 -6.66 1.43
CA ARG A 59 3.04 -7.13 1.78
C ARG A 59 2.47 -8.05 0.72
N TRP A 60 2.56 -7.67 -0.55
CA TRP A 60 2.07 -8.47 -1.68
C TRP A 60 2.72 -9.85 -1.72
N THR A 61 4.05 -9.91 -1.65
CA THR A 61 4.78 -11.18 -1.68
C THR A 61 4.47 -12.07 -0.48
N VAL A 62 4.25 -11.52 0.71
CA VAL A 62 3.79 -12.28 1.88
C VAL A 62 2.36 -12.76 1.71
N GLY A 63 1.48 -11.93 1.14
CA GLY A 63 0.10 -12.29 0.81
C GLY A 63 0.04 -13.47 -0.17
N GLU A 64 0.79 -13.39 -1.26
CA GLU A 64 0.91 -14.48 -2.23
C GLU A 64 1.41 -15.76 -1.59
N ARG A 65 2.56 -15.73 -0.90
CA ARG A 65 3.20 -16.93 -0.38
C ARG A 65 2.42 -17.63 0.73
N LYS A 66 1.75 -16.87 1.60
CA LYS A 66 1.20 -17.41 2.85
C LYS A 66 -0.33 -17.49 2.89
N HIS A 67 -1.03 -16.66 2.11
CA HIS A 67 -2.47 -16.49 2.30
C HIS A 67 -3.28 -16.81 1.04
N TRP A 68 -2.83 -16.32 -0.12
CA TRP A 68 -3.65 -16.35 -1.33
C TRP A 68 -3.34 -17.54 -2.25
N ASN A 69 -2.10 -18.01 -2.28
CA ASN A 69 -1.67 -19.13 -3.14
C ASN A 69 -1.51 -20.46 -2.38
N ALA A 70 -1.71 -20.44 -1.05
CA ALA A 70 -1.66 -21.61 -0.17
C ALA A 70 -3.07 -22.23 0.08
N ARG A 71 -4.08 -21.81 -0.69
CA ARG A 71 -5.40 -22.41 -0.78
C ARG A 71 -5.55 -23.06 -2.15
#